data_AF-X0PWK9-F1
#
_entry.id   AF-X0PWK9-F1
#
_cell.length_a   1.000
_cell.length_b   1.000
_cell.length_c   1.000
_cell.angle_alpha   90.00
_cell.angle_beta   90.00
_cell.angle_gamma   90.00
#
_symmetry.space_group_name_H-M   'P 1'
#
loop_
_entity.id
_entity.type
_entity.pdbx_description
1 polymer ?
#
loop_
_entity_poly.entity_id
_entity_poly.type
_entity_poly.pdbx_seq_one_letter_code
_entity_poly.pdbx_strand_id
1 'polypeptide(L)'
;MNAGPSGRAMVSRGTDRFCGTDGRPATHLPVFDGSLPIMTEQPMVIEDSYTGHVSPGSAPQRRTVPGATITKMSVGPMDNNVYLVVCSTTGKSVLIDAANEADRVNQLIGEHAPSLELIVTTHQHGDHWLALEDVAAATRVDTAAHPLDADALPVRPDRLLEDGDTVTVGDVTLDVIHLAGHTPGSVALALTEAGGGRTHLFTGDSLFPGGVGKTADAGKFASLLSDVETKLFDRYGDDTVVYPGHGDDTTLGAERPHLGEWRERGW
;
A
#
# COMPACT_ATOMS: atom_id res chain seq x y z
N MET A 1 -64.03 -1.16 14.66
CA MET A 1 -65.33 -0.45 14.81
C MET A 1 -65.00 1.03 14.82
N ASN A 2 -65.50 1.95 14.01
CA ASN A 2 -66.52 2.08 12.98
C ASN A 2 -66.08 3.38 12.25
N ALA A 3 -65.95 3.47 10.93
CA ALA A 3 -66.99 3.50 9.89
C ALA A 3 -66.82 4.84 9.13
N GLY A 4 -66.88 4.79 7.79
CA GLY A 4 -67.04 5.97 6.92
C GLY A 4 -68.40 6.68 7.13
N PRO A 5 -68.83 7.62 6.26
CA PRO A 5 -69.14 7.35 4.84
C PRO A 5 -68.76 8.54 3.90
N SER A 6 -68.52 8.40 2.58
CA SER A 6 -69.38 8.08 1.41
C SER A 6 -70.24 9.23 0.83
N GLY A 7 -70.23 9.39 -0.50
CA GLY A 7 -71.26 10.10 -1.31
C GLY A 7 -70.67 11.25 -2.17
N ARG A 8 -70.36 11.19 -3.47
CA ARG A 8 -71.04 10.76 -4.73
C ARG A 8 -71.94 11.85 -5.38
N ALA A 9 -71.86 11.90 -6.73
CA ALA A 9 -72.70 12.57 -7.76
C ALA A 9 -72.31 14.04 -8.13
N MET A 10 -71.85 14.37 -9.35
CA MET A 10 -72.39 14.32 -10.75
C MET A 10 -73.10 15.62 -11.19
N VAL A 11 -72.99 15.92 -12.50
CA VAL A 11 -73.76 16.89 -13.35
C VAL A 11 -73.18 18.33 -13.37
N SER A 12 -73.01 19.10 -14.46
CA SER A 12 -73.20 19.00 -15.92
C SER A 12 -72.45 20.12 -16.66
N ARG A 13 -72.13 19.88 -17.95
CA ARG A 13 -72.22 20.75 -19.14
C ARG A 13 -71.85 22.24 -19.05
N GLY A 14 -70.95 22.66 -19.94
CA GLY A 14 -70.79 24.05 -20.38
C GLY A 14 -69.81 24.16 -21.54
N THR A 15 -70.33 24.49 -22.71
CA THR A 15 -69.64 24.84 -23.95
C THR A 15 -68.81 26.12 -23.80
N ASP A 16 -67.63 26.21 -24.42
CA ASP A 16 -67.44 27.14 -25.54
C ASP A 16 -66.06 27.05 -26.19
N ARG A 17 -66.06 27.36 -27.48
CA ARG A 17 -64.91 27.45 -28.37
C ARG A 17 -64.07 28.67 -27.99
N PHE A 18 -62.75 28.56 -28.04
CA PHE A 18 -61.93 29.66 -28.53
C PHE A 18 -60.75 29.16 -29.36
N CYS A 19 -60.59 29.84 -30.49
CA CYS A 19 -59.55 29.70 -31.49
C CYS A 19 -58.20 30.14 -30.91
N GLY A 20 -57.10 29.51 -31.33
CA GLY A 20 -55.75 29.90 -30.96
C GLY A 20 -54.73 28.95 -31.56
N THR A 21 -54.32 29.26 -32.78
CA THR A 21 -53.13 28.74 -33.45
C THR A 21 -51.89 28.92 -32.56
N ASP A 22 -51.02 27.90 -32.49
CA ASP A 22 -49.58 28.06 -32.76
C ASP A 22 -48.86 26.73 -32.56
N GLY A 23 -48.13 26.31 -33.59
CA GLY A 23 -47.43 25.04 -33.64
C GLY A 23 -46.11 25.05 -32.89
N ARG A 24 -45.76 23.89 -32.30
CA ARG A 24 -44.39 23.38 -32.15
C ARG A 24 -44.41 21.84 -32.17
N PRO A 25 -43.41 21.17 -32.77
CA PRO A 25 -43.37 19.72 -32.86
C PRO A 25 -43.01 19.10 -31.51
N ALA A 26 -43.56 17.92 -31.24
CA ALA A 26 -43.19 17.08 -30.11
C ALA A 26 -41.72 16.66 -30.23
N THR A 27 -40.86 17.15 -29.33
CA THR A 27 -39.49 16.64 -29.19
C THR A 27 -39.57 15.31 -28.45
N HIS A 28 -39.31 14.23 -29.19
CA HIS A 28 -39.03 12.92 -28.65
C HIS A 28 -37.77 13.02 -27.78
N LEU A 29 -37.93 12.93 -26.46
CA LEU A 29 -36.79 12.73 -25.55
C LEU A 29 -36.26 11.30 -25.78
N PRO A 30 -34.95 11.11 -26.03
CA PRO A 30 -34.40 9.77 -26.10
C PRO A 30 -34.49 9.13 -24.73
N VAL A 31 -34.98 7.90 -24.69
CA VAL A 31 -34.86 7.02 -23.53
C VAL A 31 -33.37 6.71 -23.38
N PHE A 32 -32.73 7.28 -22.36
CA PHE A 32 -31.39 6.85 -21.96
C PHE A 32 -31.53 5.45 -21.37
N ASP A 33 -31.13 4.44 -22.13
CA ASP A 33 -30.82 3.12 -21.59
C ASP A 33 -29.67 3.28 -20.60
N GLY A 34 -29.94 2.99 -19.34
CA GLY A 34 -29.06 3.23 -18.18
C GLY A 34 -27.87 2.28 -18.11
N SER A 35 -27.35 1.80 -19.23
CA SER A 35 -26.07 1.09 -19.25
C SER A 35 -24.93 2.12 -19.26
N LEU A 36 -24.47 2.49 -18.06
CA LEU A 36 -23.13 3.08 -17.91
C LEU A 36 -22.14 2.17 -18.64
N PRO A 37 -21.25 2.70 -19.49
CA PRO A 37 -20.22 1.88 -20.10
C PRO A 37 -19.40 1.24 -18.98
N ILE A 38 -19.28 -0.09 -19.02
CA ILE A 38 -18.31 -0.80 -18.19
C ILE A 38 -16.95 -0.23 -18.59
N MET A 39 -16.41 0.66 -17.76
CA MET A 39 -15.00 1.04 -17.85
C MET A 39 -14.24 -0.24 -17.53
N THR A 40 -13.85 -1.00 -18.55
CA THR A 40 -12.83 -2.02 -18.39
C THR A 40 -11.56 -1.26 -18.02
N GLU A 41 -11.24 -1.22 -16.73
CA GLU A 41 -9.94 -0.76 -16.28
C GLU A 41 -8.88 -1.50 -17.08
N GLN A 42 -7.93 -0.75 -17.64
CA GLN A 42 -6.86 -1.38 -18.40
C GLN A 42 -6.02 -2.22 -17.44
N PRO A 43 -5.60 -3.44 -17.86
CA PRO A 43 -4.77 -4.28 -17.02
C PRO A 43 -3.49 -3.54 -16.64
N MET A 44 -3.07 -3.71 -15.39
CA MET A 44 -1.85 -3.13 -14.86
C MET A 44 -0.64 -3.74 -15.56
N VAL A 45 0.09 -2.91 -16.30
CA VAL A 45 1.36 -3.28 -16.91
C VAL A 45 2.47 -3.09 -15.89
N ILE A 46 3.25 -4.15 -15.65
CA ILE A 46 4.45 -4.13 -14.81
C ILE A 46 5.69 -4.12 -15.70
N GLU A 47 6.63 -3.24 -15.41
CA GLU A 47 7.93 -3.15 -16.08
C GLU A 47 8.95 -4.10 -15.43
N ASP A 48 9.52 -5.01 -16.23
CA ASP A 48 10.59 -5.91 -15.76
C ASP A 48 12.01 -5.30 -15.89
N SER A 49 12.11 -4.09 -16.47
CA SER A 49 13.34 -3.29 -16.46
C SER A 49 13.47 -2.56 -15.13
N TYR A 50 13.89 -3.29 -14.09
CA TYR A 50 14.01 -2.76 -12.74
C TYR A 50 15.17 -1.77 -12.59
N THR A 51 14.85 -0.53 -12.21
CA THR A 51 15.81 0.56 -11.97
C THR A 51 15.95 0.93 -10.50
N GLY A 52 14.98 0.56 -9.66
CA GLY A 52 14.89 1.01 -8.27
C GLY A 52 14.17 2.35 -8.10
N HIS A 53 13.77 3.01 -9.20
CA HIS A 53 13.01 4.26 -9.21
C HIS A 53 11.63 4.05 -9.81
N VAL A 54 10.60 4.52 -9.11
CA VAL A 54 9.20 4.62 -9.58
C VAL A 54 8.67 5.99 -9.19
N SER A 55 7.57 6.44 -9.80
CA SER A 55 6.93 7.71 -9.46
C SER A 55 5.41 7.57 -9.40
N PRO A 56 4.68 8.49 -8.74
CA PRO A 56 3.24 8.40 -8.65
C PRO A 56 2.62 8.39 -10.05
N GLY A 57 1.74 7.43 -10.30
CA GLY A 57 1.10 7.22 -11.61
C GLY A 57 1.97 6.51 -12.66
N SER A 58 3.24 6.19 -12.40
CA SER A 58 4.05 5.35 -13.30
C SER A 58 3.62 3.88 -13.22
N ALA A 59 4.04 3.08 -14.20
CA ALA A 59 3.95 1.62 -14.09
C ALA A 59 4.79 1.13 -12.89
N PRO A 60 4.32 0.13 -12.13
CA PRO A 60 5.15 -0.57 -11.16
C PRO A 60 6.32 -1.26 -11.85
N GLN A 61 7.43 -1.44 -11.13
CA GLN A 61 8.58 -2.21 -11.59
C GLN A 61 8.73 -3.50 -10.81
N ARG A 62 9.11 -4.59 -11.48
CA ARG A 62 9.34 -5.89 -10.86
C ARG A 62 10.78 -6.35 -11.01
N ARG A 63 11.34 -6.79 -9.89
CA ARG A 63 12.61 -7.51 -9.81
C ARG A 63 12.32 -8.98 -9.56
N THR A 64 12.87 -9.85 -10.40
CA THR A 64 12.86 -11.31 -10.15
C THR A 64 14.17 -11.71 -9.48
N VAL A 65 14.07 -12.44 -8.38
CA VAL A 65 15.21 -12.95 -7.59
C VAL A 65 15.02 -14.45 -7.34
N PRO A 66 16.06 -15.21 -6.95
CA PRO A 66 15.89 -16.61 -6.59
C PRO A 66 14.82 -16.80 -5.50
N GLY A 67 13.73 -17.47 -5.87
CA GLY A 67 12.62 -17.83 -4.97
C GLY A 67 11.47 -16.81 -4.89
N ALA A 68 11.63 -15.58 -5.38
CA ALA A 68 10.58 -14.56 -5.30
C ALA A 68 10.59 -13.55 -6.47
N THR A 69 9.48 -12.84 -6.61
CA THR A 69 9.43 -11.55 -7.30
C THR A 69 9.13 -10.43 -6.30
N ILE A 70 9.76 -9.28 -6.48
CA ILE A 70 9.55 -8.06 -5.70
C ILE A 70 9.02 -7.00 -6.66
N THR A 71 7.78 -6.56 -6.49
CA THR A 71 7.18 -5.48 -7.26
C THR A 71 7.13 -4.22 -6.42
N LYS A 72 7.66 -3.12 -6.94
CA LYS A 72 7.66 -1.78 -6.33
C LYS A 72 6.68 -0.89 -7.09
N MET A 73 5.79 -0.22 -6.37
CA MET A 73 4.84 0.75 -6.92
C MET A 73 4.87 2.03 -6.08
N SER A 74 4.92 3.19 -6.73
CA SER A 74 4.76 4.47 -6.04
C SER A 74 3.28 4.91 -6.06
N VAL A 75 2.82 5.38 -4.90
CA VAL A 75 1.46 5.85 -4.65
C VAL A 75 1.44 7.14 -3.85
N GLY A 76 0.38 7.91 -4.04
CA GLY A 76 0.06 9.08 -3.25
C GLY A 76 0.93 10.29 -3.58
N PRO A 77 0.59 11.45 -2.99
CA PRO A 77 1.30 12.70 -3.24
C PRO A 77 2.69 12.76 -2.59
N MET A 78 3.01 11.81 -1.71
CA MET A 78 4.28 11.74 -0.98
C MET A 78 5.26 10.71 -1.56
N ASP A 79 4.93 10.11 -2.71
CA ASP A 79 5.80 9.14 -3.38
C ASP A 79 6.15 7.94 -2.48
N ASN A 80 5.13 7.42 -1.78
CA ASN A 80 5.27 6.25 -0.92
C ASN A 80 5.45 5.00 -1.79
N ASN A 81 6.40 4.16 -1.41
CA ASN A 81 6.63 2.87 -2.03
C ASN A 81 5.76 1.80 -1.37
N VAL A 82 4.98 1.11 -2.18
CA VAL A 82 4.29 -0.14 -1.84
C VAL A 82 5.07 -1.29 -2.45
N TYR A 83 5.28 -2.35 -1.66
CA TYR A 83 5.97 -3.55 -2.14
C TYR A 83 5.08 -4.77 -2.09
N LEU A 84 5.03 -5.52 -3.20
CA LEU A 84 4.42 -6.83 -3.27
C LEU A 84 5.53 -7.88 -3.45
N VAL A 85 5.67 -8.78 -2.49
CA VAL A 85 6.62 -9.89 -2.54
C VAL A 85 5.85 -11.17 -2.78
N VAL A 86 6.15 -11.87 -3.88
CA VAL A 86 5.46 -13.11 -4.28
C VAL A 86 6.46 -14.25 -4.34
N CYS A 87 6.18 -15.33 -3.61
CA CYS A 87 6.92 -16.59 -3.71
C CYS A 87 6.77 -17.17 -5.12
N SER A 88 7.87 -17.35 -5.85
CA SER A 88 7.83 -17.81 -7.24
C SER A 88 7.34 -19.25 -7.39
N THR A 89 7.48 -20.09 -6.36
CA THR A 89 7.01 -21.48 -6.40
C THR A 89 5.51 -21.59 -6.17
N THR A 90 4.97 -20.84 -5.21
CA THR A 90 3.62 -21.08 -4.67
C THR A 90 2.61 -20.00 -5.06
N GLY A 91 3.07 -18.82 -5.49
CA GLY A 91 2.23 -17.64 -5.69
C GLY A 91 1.74 -16.98 -4.38
N LYS A 92 2.09 -17.53 -3.21
CA LYS A 92 1.82 -16.90 -1.92
C LYS A 92 2.60 -15.61 -1.78
N SER A 93 2.00 -14.60 -1.17
CA SER A 93 2.55 -13.26 -1.19
C SER A 93 2.26 -12.46 0.07
N VAL A 94 3.08 -11.45 0.30
CA VAL A 94 2.92 -10.43 1.32
C VAL A 94 2.94 -9.05 0.67
N LEU A 95 2.03 -8.18 1.09
CA LEU A 95 2.07 -6.76 0.78
C LEU A 95 2.76 -6.03 1.93
N ILE A 96 3.68 -5.13 1.62
CA ILE A 96 4.37 -4.28 2.59
C ILE A 96 3.95 -2.84 2.30
N ASP A 97 3.36 -2.21 3.33
CA ASP A 97 2.74 -0.89 3.35
C ASP A 97 1.59 -0.71 2.35
N ALA A 98 0.35 -0.85 2.84
CA ALA A 98 -0.85 -0.38 2.13
C ALA A 98 -0.97 1.15 2.24
N ALA A 99 -0.03 1.85 1.60
CA ALA A 99 0.25 3.27 1.77
C ALA A 99 -0.91 4.19 1.33
N ASN A 100 -1.16 4.29 0.02
CA ASN A 100 -2.15 5.21 -0.55
C ASN A 100 -2.76 4.59 -1.83
N GLU A 101 -3.70 5.28 -2.47
CA GLU A 101 -4.30 4.87 -3.75
C GLU A 101 -4.86 3.44 -3.72
N ALA A 102 -5.81 3.18 -2.80
CA ALA A 102 -6.37 1.86 -2.54
C ALA A 102 -6.82 1.11 -3.81
N ASP A 103 -7.42 1.80 -4.78
CA ASP A 103 -7.83 1.21 -6.06
C ASP A 103 -6.64 0.61 -6.84
N ARG A 104 -5.51 1.34 -6.94
CA ARG A 104 -4.30 0.83 -7.62
C ARG A 104 -3.64 -0.29 -6.83
N VAL A 105 -3.62 -0.21 -5.50
CA VAL A 105 -3.10 -1.30 -4.65
C VAL A 105 -3.94 -2.56 -4.80
N ASN A 106 -5.27 -2.44 -4.77
CA ASN A 106 -6.19 -3.55 -5.00
C ASN A 106 -6.08 -4.11 -6.41
N GLN A 107 -5.87 -3.27 -7.42
CA GLN A 107 -5.61 -3.72 -8.79
C GLN A 107 -4.30 -4.53 -8.87
N LEU A 108 -3.21 -4.02 -8.27
CA LEU A 108 -1.92 -4.74 -8.21
C LEU A 108 -2.09 -6.12 -7.57
N ILE A 109 -2.80 -6.19 -6.44
CA ILE A 109 -3.07 -7.44 -5.73
C ILE A 109 -3.93 -8.37 -6.60
N GLY A 110 -5.06 -7.88 -7.11
CA GLY A 110 -6.03 -8.69 -7.87
C GLY A 110 -5.44 -9.29 -9.15
N GLU A 111 -4.49 -8.61 -9.78
CA GLU A 111 -3.87 -9.05 -11.02
C GLU A 111 -2.56 -9.84 -10.81
N HIS A 112 -1.80 -9.56 -9.75
CA HIS A 112 -0.42 -10.05 -9.59
C HIS A 112 -0.11 -10.77 -8.27
N ALA A 113 -1.06 -10.86 -7.35
CA ALA A 113 -0.94 -11.58 -6.08
C ALA A 113 -1.96 -12.74 -6.01
N PRO A 114 -1.69 -13.89 -6.66
CA PRO A 114 -2.68 -14.98 -6.78
C PRO A 114 -3.10 -15.57 -5.43
N SER A 115 -2.27 -15.45 -4.39
CA SER A 115 -2.61 -15.75 -3.00
C SER A 115 -1.93 -14.73 -2.08
N LEU A 116 -2.63 -13.67 -1.71
CA LEU A 116 -2.16 -12.75 -0.68
C LEU A 116 -2.41 -13.37 0.70
N GLU A 117 -1.38 -13.46 1.53
CA GLU A 117 -1.47 -14.11 2.84
C GLU A 117 -1.43 -13.09 3.99
N LEU A 118 -0.78 -11.95 3.79
CA LEU A 118 -0.56 -10.96 4.85
C LEU A 118 -0.34 -9.56 4.27
N ILE A 119 -0.79 -8.54 5.00
CA ILE A 119 -0.39 -7.14 4.80
C ILE A 119 0.44 -6.72 6.01
N VAL A 120 1.68 -6.29 5.80
CA VAL A 120 2.54 -5.76 6.86
C VAL A 120 2.63 -4.25 6.73
N THR A 121 2.33 -3.53 7.80
CA THR A 121 2.61 -2.09 7.91
C THR A 121 3.90 -1.89 8.69
N THR A 122 4.87 -1.22 8.08
CA THR A 122 6.22 -1.03 8.63
C THR A 122 6.21 -0.10 9.85
N HIS A 123 5.37 0.92 9.86
CA HIS A 123 5.26 1.87 10.97
C HIS A 123 3.96 2.71 10.95
N GLN A 124 3.69 3.43 12.02
CA GLN A 124 2.42 4.13 12.28
C GLN A 124 2.19 5.46 11.55
N HIS A 125 3.05 5.94 10.66
CA HIS A 125 2.77 7.20 9.96
C HIS A 125 1.70 7.02 8.89
N GLY A 126 0.80 8.01 8.81
CA GLY A 126 -0.42 7.98 8.00
C GLY A 126 -0.17 7.51 6.58
N ASP A 127 0.80 8.12 5.92
CA ASP A 127 1.14 7.89 4.52
C ASP A 127 1.60 6.45 4.21
N HIS A 128 1.92 5.63 5.22
CA HIS A 128 2.21 4.19 5.08
C HIS A 128 1.00 3.27 5.23
N TRP A 129 -0.16 3.80 5.64
CA TRP A 129 -1.37 2.99 5.88
C TRP A 129 -2.69 3.63 5.41
N LEU A 130 -2.72 4.79 4.76
CA LEU A 130 -3.98 5.44 4.34
C LEU A 130 -4.90 4.51 3.53
N ALA A 131 -4.35 3.56 2.75
CA ALA A 131 -5.13 2.59 2.00
C ALA A 131 -5.41 1.28 2.77
N LEU A 132 -4.88 1.11 3.98
CA LEU A 132 -4.93 -0.15 4.74
C LEU A 132 -6.36 -0.61 5.03
N GLU A 133 -7.27 0.27 5.44
CA GLU A 133 -8.65 -0.09 5.76
C GLU A 133 -9.37 -0.66 4.53
N ASP A 134 -9.26 0.02 3.39
CA ASP A 134 -9.89 -0.40 2.14
C ASP A 134 -9.28 -1.70 1.59
N VAL A 135 -7.95 -1.81 1.60
CA VAL A 135 -7.23 -2.99 1.09
C VAL A 135 -7.49 -4.21 1.99
N ALA A 136 -7.47 -4.04 3.32
CA ALA A 136 -7.79 -5.12 4.25
C ALA A 136 -9.25 -5.57 4.11
N ALA A 137 -10.20 -4.64 3.93
CA ALA A 137 -11.61 -4.98 3.71
C ALA A 137 -11.84 -5.72 2.38
N ALA A 138 -11.15 -5.32 1.31
CA ALA A 138 -11.26 -5.92 -0.02
C ALA A 138 -10.67 -7.34 -0.06
N THR A 139 -9.51 -7.54 0.57
CA THR A 139 -8.75 -8.79 0.52
C THR A 139 -9.12 -9.78 1.63
N ARG A 140 -9.54 -9.26 2.79
CA ARG A 140 -9.84 -10.03 4.02
C ARG A 140 -8.68 -10.89 4.52
N VAL A 141 -7.46 -10.48 4.21
CA VAL A 141 -6.25 -11.13 4.73
C VAL A 141 -5.85 -10.49 6.06
N ASP A 142 -5.11 -11.25 6.86
CA ASP A 142 -4.61 -10.76 8.14
C ASP A 142 -3.66 -9.57 7.94
N THR A 143 -3.69 -8.65 8.88
CA THR A 143 -2.79 -7.50 8.95
C THR A 143 -1.76 -7.68 10.06
N ALA A 144 -0.57 -7.11 9.87
CA ALA A 144 0.52 -7.22 10.82
C ALA A 144 1.30 -5.92 11.00
N ALA A 145 1.68 -5.63 12.24
CA ALA A 145 2.56 -4.53 12.59
C ALA A 145 3.23 -4.77 13.95
N HIS A 146 4.19 -3.92 14.31
CA HIS A 146 4.81 -3.97 15.63
C HIS A 146 3.82 -3.53 16.73
N PRO A 147 3.83 -4.16 17.92
CA PRO A 147 2.90 -3.80 19.01
C PRO A 147 2.97 -2.34 19.45
N LEU A 148 4.14 -1.71 19.37
CA LEU A 148 4.32 -0.30 19.77
C LEU A 148 3.66 0.71 18.81
N ASP A 149 3.33 0.30 17.59
CA ASP A 149 2.70 1.14 16.56
C ASP A 149 1.25 0.70 16.26
N ALA A 150 0.84 -0.49 16.73
CA ALA A 150 -0.43 -1.13 16.40
C ALA A 150 -1.68 -0.31 16.77
N ASP A 151 -1.68 0.38 17.91
CA ASP A 151 -2.84 1.14 18.40
C ASP A 151 -3.08 2.44 17.61
N ALA A 152 -2.09 2.92 16.86
CA ALA A 152 -2.20 4.11 16.03
C ALA A 152 -2.75 3.81 14.62
N LEU A 153 -2.82 2.54 14.22
CA LEU A 153 -3.32 2.12 12.92
C LEU A 153 -4.85 2.13 12.88
N PRO A 154 -5.47 2.44 11.72
CA PRO A 154 -6.93 2.43 11.57
C PRO A 154 -7.50 1.00 11.62
N VAL A 155 -6.70 0.01 11.22
CA VAL A 155 -7.00 -1.42 11.31
C VAL A 155 -6.08 -2.00 12.38
N ARG A 156 -6.67 -2.56 13.43
CA ARG A 156 -5.89 -3.24 14.47
C ARG A 156 -5.24 -4.48 13.85
N PRO A 157 -3.90 -4.63 13.94
CA PRO A 157 -3.22 -5.82 13.45
C PRO A 157 -3.76 -7.11 14.06
N ASP A 158 -3.99 -8.10 13.21
CA ASP A 158 -4.33 -9.48 13.60
C ASP A 158 -3.08 -10.18 14.16
N ARG A 159 -1.92 -9.86 13.60
CA ARG A 159 -0.62 -10.38 14.02
C ARG A 159 0.28 -9.26 14.52
N LEU A 160 0.85 -9.44 15.71
CA LEU A 160 1.89 -8.57 16.23
C LEU A 160 3.26 -9.15 15.85
N LEU A 161 4.17 -8.30 15.41
CA LEU A 161 5.51 -8.67 14.97
C LEU A 161 6.56 -8.01 15.88
N GLU A 162 7.36 -8.81 16.58
CA GLU A 162 8.48 -8.34 17.41
C GLU A 162 9.83 -8.57 16.71
N ASP A 163 10.90 -8.02 17.29
CA ASP A 163 12.25 -8.25 16.80
C ASP A 163 12.62 -9.75 16.79
N GLY A 164 13.14 -10.23 15.67
CA GLY A 164 13.53 -11.64 15.50
C GLY A 164 12.39 -12.59 15.12
N ASP A 165 11.15 -12.10 15.01
CA ASP A 165 10.06 -12.85 14.39
C ASP A 165 10.30 -13.07 12.89
N THR A 166 9.46 -13.90 12.27
CA THR A 166 9.52 -14.15 10.83
C THR A 166 8.13 -14.13 10.17
N VAL A 167 8.05 -13.66 8.93
CA VAL A 167 6.87 -13.74 8.06
C VAL A 167 7.16 -14.73 6.94
N THR A 168 6.48 -15.88 6.94
CA THR A 168 6.63 -16.89 5.89
C THR A 168 5.45 -16.83 4.92
N VAL A 169 5.73 -16.69 3.63
CA VAL A 169 4.74 -16.78 2.55
C VAL A 169 5.22 -17.77 1.50
N GLY A 170 4.57 -18.94 1.45
CA GLY A 170 5.04 -20.04 0.61
C GLY A 170 6.40 -20.55 1.07
N ASP A 171 7.37 -20.58 0.15
CA ASP A 171 8.73 -21.06 0.41
C ASP A 171 9.69 -19.94 0.84
N VAL A 172 9.23 -18.68 0.87
CA VAL A 172 10.07 -17.55 1.28
C VAL A 172 9.74 -17.09 2.68
N THR A 173 10.77 -16.66 3.41
CA THR A 173 10.69 -16.16 4.77
C THR A 173 11.34 -14.79 4.84
N LEU A 174 10.68 -13.85 5.49
CA LEU A 174 11.17 -12.52 5.78
C LEU A 174 11.42 -12.40 7.27
N ASP A 175 12.65 -12.08 7.67
CA ASP A 175 12.95 -11.80 9.08
C ASP A 175 12.42 -10.42 9.45
N VAL A 176 11.81 -10.29 10.62
CA VAL A 176 11.36 -9.03 11.20
C VAL A 176 12.49 -8.43 12.04
N ILE A 177 12.79 -7.17 11.79
CA ILE A 177 13.84 -6.42 12.49
C ILE A 177 13.23 -5.15 13.05
N HIS A 178 13.15 -5.04 14.38
CA HIS A 178 12.67 -3.81 15.02
C HIS A 178 13.74 -2.73 14.95
N LEU A 179 13.40 -1.55 14.47
CA LEU A 179 14.29 -0.40 14.32
C LEU A 179 13.69 0.82 15.03
N ALA A 180 14.00 0.98 16.32
CA ALA A 180 13.37 2.01 17.13
C ALA A 180 13.94 3.40 16.87
N GLY A 181 13.09 4.34 16.41
CA GLY A 181 13.40 5.77 16.51
C GLY A 181 12.64 6.66 15.54
N HIS A 182 12.40 6.23 14.29
CA HIS A 182 11.52 6.96 13.38
C HIS A 182 10.10 6.98 13.94
N THR A 183 9.58 5.78 14.25
CA THR A 183 8.47 5.58 15.20
C THR A 183 8.93 4.63 16.32
N PRO A 184 8.16 4.51 17.43
CA PRO A 184 8.47 3.55 18.48
C PRO A 184 8.52 2.09 17.99
N GLY A 185 7.66 1.72 17.03
CA GLY A 185 7.50 0.36 16.51
C GLY A 185 7.89 0.19 15.05
N SER A 186 8.80 0.99 14.47
CA SER A 186 9.19 0.77 13.08
C SER A 186 9.85 -0.62 12.91
N VAL A 187 9.46 -1.35 11.87
CA VAL A 187 10.10 -2.62 11.50
C VAL A 187 10.65 -2.58 10.09
N ALA A 188 11.77 -3.26 9.88
CA ALA A 188 12.23 -3.67 8.57
C ALA A 188 11.96 -5.17 8.37
N LEU A 189 11.82 -5.57 7.10
CA LEU A 189 11.66 -6.97 6.69
C LEU A 189 12.87 -7.37 5.83
N ALA A 190 13.51 -8.49 6.17
CA ALA A 190 14.67 -9.00 5.43
C ALA A 190 14.33 -10.30 4.69
N LEU A 191 14.31 -10.24 3.37
CA LEU A 191 14.18 -11.41 2.51
C LEU A 191 15.57 -11.85 2.02
N THR A 192 16.00 -13.06 2.37
CA THR A 192 17.20 -13.67 1.79
C THR A 192 16.82 -14.52 0.58
N GLU A 193 17.51 -14.33 -0.54
CA GLU A 193 17.31 -15.11 -1.76
C GLU A 193 17.47 -16.62 -1.49
N ALA A 194 16.63 -17.43 -2.17
CA ALA A 194 16.69 -18.89 -2.06
C ALA A 194 18.08 -19.40 -2.41
N GLY A 195 18.63 -20.28 -1.55
CA GLY A 195 20.01 -20.77 -1.67
C GLY A 195 21.07 -19.94 -0.91
N GLY A 196 20.66 -18.94 -0.12
CA GLY A 196 21.57 -18.15 0.71
C GLY A 196 22.29 -17.05 -0.08
N GLY A 197 21.60 -16.47 -1.06
CA GLY A 197 22.11 -15.39 -1.90
C GLY A 197 22.04 -14.02 -1.24
N ARG A 198 21.71 -13.01 -2.03
CA ARG A 198 21.61 -11.61 -1.57
C ARG A 198 20.47 -11.44 -0.58
N THR A 199 20.59 -10.45 0.30
CA THR A 199 19.49 -10.00 1.17
C THR A 199 18.81 -8.74 0.62
N HIS A 200 17.50 -8.66 0.81
CA HIS A 200 16.62 -7.58 0.40
C HIS A 200 15.91 -7.02 1.64
N LEU A 201 16.20 -5.76 2.00
CA LEU A 201 15.68 -5.10 3.19
C LEU A 201 14.58 -4.10 2.82
N PHE A 202 13.36 -4.33 3.26
CA PHE A 202 12.27 -3.36 3.19
C PHE A 202 12.27 -2.56 4.48
N THR A 203 12.70 -1.31 4.44
CA THR A 203 13.11 -0.56 5.65
C THR A 203 12.07 0.42 6.16
N GLY A 204 10.95 0.58 5.44
CA GLY A 204 10.04 1.71 5.66
C GLY A 204 10.86 3.00 5.76
N ASP A 205 10.59 3.78 6.80
CA ASP A 205 11.28 5.05 7.01
C ASP A 205 12.50 4.96 7.94
N SER A 206 13.07 3.77 8.11
CA SER A 206 14.22 3.58 9.00
C SER A 206 15.55 3.88 8.32
N LEU A 207 15.70 3.58 7.03
CA LEU A 207 16.94 3.74 6.26
C LEU A 207 16.63 4.06 4.80
N PHE A 208 17.31 5.08 4.29
CA PHE A 208 17.20 5.62 2.93
C PHE A 208 18.59 5.79 2.30
N PRO A 209 18.66 6.07 0.98
CA PRO A 209 19.85 6.68 0.40
C PRO A 209 20.23 7.95 1.17
N GLY A 210 21.45 8.00 1.71
CA GLY A 210 21.99 9.16 2.41
C GLY A 210 21.64 9.29 3.89
N GLY A 211 20.97 8.32 4.51
CA GLY A 211 20.84 8.25 5.98
C GLY A 211 19.57 7.60 6.52
N VAL A 212 19.42 7.68 7.84
CA VAL A 212 18.21 7.25 8.55
C VAL A 212 17.07 8.25 8.38
N GLY A 213 15.83 7.80 8.52
CA GLY A 213 14.66 8.67 8.40
C GLY A 213 14.57 9.70 9.53
N LYS A 214 13.70 10.69 9.30
CA LYS A 214 13.45 11.78 10.24
C LYS A 214 12.92 11.23 11.57
N THR A 215 13.50 11.64 12.69
CA THR A 215 13.01 11.26 14.03
C THR A 215 12.42 12.46 14.78
N ALA A 216 11.90 12.27 15.99
CA ALA A 216 11.29 13.36 16.77
C ALA A 216 12.31 14.23 17.52
N ASP A 217 13.45 13.65 17.88
CA ASP A 217 14.51 14.30 18.67
C ASP A 217 15.86 13.57 18.51
N ALA A 218 16.93 14.17 19.05
CA ALA A 218 18.28 13.63 18.97
C ALA A 218 18.45 12.26 19.68
N GLY A 219 17.66 11.98 20.71
CA GLY A 219 17.69 10.67 21.39
C GLY A 219 17.09 9.58 20.51
N LYS A 220 15.98 9.88 19.83
CA LYS A 220 15.37 8.99 18.84
C LYS A 220 16.24 8.81 17.60
N PHE A 221 16.92 9.86 17.15
CA PHE A 221 17.94 9.74 16.11
C PHE A 221 19.06 8.77 16.51
N ALA A 222 19.65 8.95 17.70
CA ALA A 222 20.72 8.09 18.19
C ALA A 222 20.25 6.62 18.33
N SER A 223 19.01 6.41 18.79
CA SER A 223 18.37 5.09 18.86
C SER A 223 18.27 4.46 17.48
N LEU A 224 17.71 5.18 16.49
CA LEU A 224 17.50 4.64 15.15
C LEU A 224 18.84 4.33 14.47
N LEU A 225 19.81 5.24 14.56
CA LEU A 225 21.14 5.04 13.98
C LEU A 225 21.84 3.82 14.61
N SER A 226 21.75 3.65 15.92
CA SER A 226 22.30 2.48 16.61
C SER A 226 21.65 1.18 16.16
N ASP A 227 20.32 1.16 16.02
CA ASP A 227 19.58 -0.02 15.55
C ASP A 227 19.92 -0.35 14.09
N VAL A 228 19.94 0.65 13.22
CA VAL A 228 20.31 0.48 11.80
C VAL A 228 21.75 -0.04 11.68
N GLU A 229 22.70 0.51 12.42
CA GLU A 229 24.10 0.06 12.40
C GLU A 229 24.22 -1.40 12.89
N THR A 230 23.69 -1.70 14.08
CA THR A 230 23.89 -3.00 14.73
C THR A 230 23.03 -4.13 14.14
N LYS A 231 21.82 -3.82 13.67
CA LYS A 231 20.86 -4.83 13.20
C LYS A 231 20.84 -4.99 11.68
N LEU A 232 21.26 -3.96 10.93
CA LEU A 232 21.36 -4.04 9.47
C LEU A 232 22.81 -4.10 9.00
N PHE A 233 23.61 -3.05 9.26
CA PHE A 233 24.96 -2.95 8.72
C PHE A 233 25.90 -4.02 9.27
N ASP A 234 25.88 -4.31 10.57
CA ASP A 234 26.72 -5.34 11.18
C ASP A 234 26.26 -6.77 10.83
N ARG A 235 24.97 -6.94 10.48
CA ARG A 235 24.36 -8.25 10.20
C ARG A 235 24.46 -8.67 8.75
N TYR A 236 24.41 -7.73 7.80
CA TYR A 236 24.30 -8.03 6.37
C TYR A 236 25.45 -7.44 5.54
N GLY A 237 25.75 -8.12 4.44
CA GLY A 237 26.82 -7.77 3.51
C GLY A 237 26.51 -6.55 2.63
N ASP A 238 27.55 -6.01 2.00
CA ASP A 238 27.47 -4.78 1.19
C ASP A 238 26.62 -4.90 -0.07
N ASP A 239 26.38 -6.11 -0.56
CA ASP A 239 25.50 -6.38 -1.69
C ASP A 239 24.01 -6.35 -1.35
N THR A 240 23.66 -6.25 -0.06
CA THR A 240 22.29 -6.15 0.46
C THR A 240 21.60 -4.92 -0.10
N VAL A 241 20.43 -5.12 -0.71
CA VAL A 241 19.63 -4.03 -1.31
C VAL A 241 18.65 -3.51 -0.27
N VAL A 242 18.49 -2.19 -0.23
CA VAL A 242 17.57 -1.47 0.66
C VAL A 242 16.43 -0.89 -0.17
N TYR A 243 15.21 -1.16 0.28
CA TYR A 243 13.93 -0.78 -0.30
C TYR A 243 13.21 0.14 0.71
N PRO A 244 13.40 1.47 0.63
CA PRO A 244 12.83 2.40 1.59
C PRO A 244 11.34 2.64 1.39
N GLY A 245 10.70 3.22 2.41
CA GLY A 245 9.32 3.66 2.39
C GLY A 245 9.00 4.71 1.33
N HIS A 246 10.00 5.46 0.89
CA HIS A 246 9.90 6.48 -0.16
C HIS A 246 11.14 6.52 -1.04
N GLY A 247 10.98 6.95 -2.28
CA GLY A 247 12.10 7.25 -3.19
C GLY A 247 12.88 6.01 -3.62
N ASP A 248 14.17 6.21 -3.89
CA ASP A 248 15.01 5.23 -4.59
C ASP A 248 15.58 4.13 -3.70
N ASP A 249 15.83 2.97 -4.29
CA ASP A 249 16.58 1.91 -3.64
C ASP A 249 18.06 2.31 -3.42
N THR A 250 18.71 1.68 -2.44
CA THR A 250 20.18 1.74 -2.28
C THR A 250 20.75 0.37 -1.90
N THR A 251 22.02 0.31 -1.51
CA THR A 251 22.65 -0.89 -0.93
C THR A 251 23.37 -0.52 0.35
N LEU A 252 23.49 -1.47 1.28
CA LEU A 252 24.29 -1.24 2.48
C LEU A 252 25.75 -0.88 2.12
N GLY A 253 26.32 -1.45 1.05
CA GLY A 253 27.67 -1.10 0.61
C GLY A 253 27.84 0.34 0.15
N ALA A 254 26.83 0.91 -0.52
CA ALA A 254 26.84 2.31 -0.92
C ALA A 254 26.76 3.25 0.30
N GLU A 255 25.96 2.87 1.29
CA GLU A 255 25.68 3.71 2.46
C GLU A 255 26.71 3.58 3.60
N ARG A 256 27.33 2.41 3.77
CA ARG A 256 28.20 2.08 4.91
C ARG A 256 29.33 3.10 5.15
N PRO A 257 30.02 3.62 4.13
CA PRO A 257 31.07 4.63 4.34
C PRO A 257 30.57 5.92 5.00
N HIS A 258 29.27 6.18 4.98
CA HIS A 258 28.65 7.42 5.47
C HIS A 258 28.14 7.33 6.91
N LEU A 259 28.18 6.16 7.57
CA LEU A 259 27.70 6.00 8.96
C LEU A 259 28.35 7.00 9.94
N GLY A 260 29.65 7.26 9.79
CA GLY A 260 30.37 8.26 10.58
C GLY A 260 29.86 9.68 10.31
N GLU A 261 29.68 10.03 9.04
CA GLU A 261 29.16 11.34 8.61
C GLU A 261 27.76 11.58 9.18
N TRP A 262 26.87 10.59 9.13
CA TRP A 262 25.51 10.72 9.67
C TRP A 262 25.52 10.95 11.17
N ARG A 263 26.39 10.24 11.90
CA ARG A 263 26.55 10.41 13.35
C ARG A 263 27.02 11.82 13.72
N GLU A 264 27.96 12.37 12.95
CA GLU A 264 28.47 13.74 13.15
C GLU A 264 27.45 14.80 12.75
N ARG A 265 26.72 14.58 11.65
CA ARG A 265 25.65 15.47 11.17
C ARG A 265 24.51 15.59 12.18
N GLY A 266 24.18 14.49 12.86
CA GLY A 266 23.09 14.44 13.81
C GLY A 266 21.71 14.45 13.13
N TRP A 267 20.73 14.96 13.88
CA TRP A 267 19.31 15.03 13.52
C TRP A 267 18.95 16.30 12.74
#